data_AF-A0A2E4EF30-F1
#
_entry.id   AF-A0A2E4EF30-F1
#
_cell.length_a   1.000
_cell.length_b   1.000
_cell.length_c   1.000
_cell.angle_alpha   90.00
_cell.angle_beta   90.00
_cell.angle_gamma   90.00
#
_symmetry.space_group_name_H-M   'P 1'
#
loop_
_entity.id
_entity.type
_entity.pdbx_description
1 polymer ?
#
loop_
_entity_poly.entity_id
_entity_poly.type
_entity_poly.pdbx_seq_one_letter_code
_entity_poly.pdbx_strand_id
1 'polypeptide(L)'
;MKDKPKLNRGFFISWIITFVFLYGVSYLWHGVLLNDLSRVNYSINLFLVFVAVIYFVIAFVLTFLTHFLIQFNKNKIKRGLFIGIPIGVFIYLVAFVFGISFYSDPTIDHIILDLTWQVVEQALGGIVAGVLLTISDMSASRQSI
;
A
#
# COMPACT_ATOMS: atom_id res chain seq x y z
N MET A 1 -30.24 -1.50 12.44
CA MET A 1 -29.11 -0.59 12.17
C MET A 1 -27.95 -1.44 11.66
N LYS A 2 -27.35 -1.10 10.51
CA LYS A 2 -26.13 -1.78 10.05
C LYS A 2 -25.00 -1.37 11.00
N ASP A 3 -24.36 -2.33 11.66
CA ASP A 3 -23.26 -2.04 12.59
C ASP A 3 -22.20 -1.16 11.91
N LYS A 4 -21.81 -0.08 12.58
CA LYS A 4 -20.73 0.77 12.10
C LYS A 4 -19.42 -0.04 12.13
N PRO A 5 -18.58 0.07 11.09
CA PRO A 5 -17.26 -0.57 11.12
C PRO A 5 -16.52 -0.10 12.38
N LYS A 6 -15.89 -1.04 13.09
CA LYS A 6 -15.07 -0.78 14.28
C LYS A 6 -13.63 -1.18 13.99
N LEU A 7 -12.67 -0.52 14.65
CA LEU A 7 -11.29 -0.98 14.70
C LEU A 7 -11.23 -2.19 15.62
N ASN A 8 -11.26 -3.39 15.05
CA ASN A 8 -11.19 -4.65 15.78
C ASN A 8 -9.86 -5.36 15.49
N ARG A 9 -9.63 -6.51 16.14
CA ARG A 9 -8.44 -7.33 15.91
C ARG A 9 -8.23 -7.66 14.42
N GLY A 10 -9.31 -7.94 13.69
CA GLY A 10 -9.27 -8.23 12.25
C GLY A 10 -8.74 -7.06 11.41
N PHE A 11 -9.10 -5.84 11.76
CA PHE A 11 -8.55 -4.63 11.14
C PHE A 11 -7.03 -4.53 11.30
N PHE A 12 -6.54 -4.65 12.55
CA PHE A 12 -5.10 -4.52 12.81
C PHE A 12 -4.30 -5.64 12.16
N ILE A 13 -4.81 -6.88 12.16
CA ILE A 13 -4.17 -8.00 11.44
C ILE A 13 -4.12 -7.71 9.94
N SER A 14 -5.23 -7.25 9.35
CA SER A 14 -5.30 -6.91 7.92
C SER A 14 -4.28 -5.83 7.56
N TRP A 15 -4.15 -4.81 8.41
CA TRP A 15 -3.17 -3.75 8.23
C TRP A 15 -1.72 -4.26 8.27
N ILE A 16 -1.35 -5.03 9.30
CA ILE A 16 0.04 -5.53 9.43
C ILE A 16 0.40 -6.44 8.25
N ILE A 17 -0.50 -7.33 7.82
CA ILE A 17 -0.23 -8.20 6.68
C ILE A 17 -0.14 -7.39 5.38
N THR A 18 -1.00 -6.37 5.20
CA THR A 18 -0.93 -5.47 4.03
C THR A 18 0.39 -4.69 4.01
N PHE A 19 0.87 -4.25 5.17
CA PHE A 19 2.18 -3.60 5.33
C PHE A 19 3.32 -4.53 4.89
N VAL A 20 3.37 -5.76 5.43
CA VAL A 20 4.42 -6.73 5.07
C VAL A 20 4.39 -7.02 3.57
N PHE A 21 3.20 -7.18 2.98
CA PHE A 21 3.04 -7.38 1.55
C PHE A 21 3.58 -6.20 0.74
N LEU A 22 3.14 -4.97 1.01
CA LEU A 22 3.55 -3.80 0.25
C LEU A 22 5.05 -3.51 0.40
N TYR A 23 5.58 -3.59 1.63
CA TYR A 23 7.00 -3.43 1.87
C TYR A 23 7.84 -4.49 1.14
N GLY A 24 7.36 -5.74 1.14
CA GLY A 24 8.02 -6.83 0.41
C GLY A 24 8.00 -6.61 -1.10
N VAL A 25 6.86 -6.21 -1.67
CA VAL A 25 6.74 -5.90 -3.11
C VAL A 25 7.65 -4.74 -3.50
N SER A 26 7.70 -3.69 -2.69
CA SER A 26 8.59 -2.55 -2.89
C SER A 26 10.06 -2.96 -2.85
N TYR A 27 10.46 -3.78 -1.88
CA TYR A 27 11.82 -4.31 -1.79
C TYR A 27 12.18 -5.21 -2.99
N LEU A 28 11.26 -6.04 -3.46
CA LEU A 28 11.48 -6.85 -4.66
C LEU A 28 11.70 -5.97 -5.90
N TRP A 29 10.91 -4.91 -6.05
CA TRP A 29 11.05 -3.98 -7.18
C TRP A 29 12.38 -3.23 -7.14
N HIS A 30 12.65 -2.50 -6.06
CA HIS A 30 13.83 -1.64 -5.94
C HIS A 30 15.12 -2.44 -5.66
N GLY A 31 15.06 -3.43 -4.78
CA GLY A 31 16.22 -4.20 -4.37
C GLY A 31 16.63 -5.30 -5.34
N VAL A 32 15.68 -5.95 -6.03
CA VAL A 32 15.98 -7.12 -6.87
C VAL A 32 15.83 -6.82 -8.36
N LEU A 33 14.71 -6.25 -8.79
CA LEU A 33 14.41 -6.06 -10.21
C LEU A 33 15.17 -4.88 -10.82
N LEU A 34 15.09 -3.70 -10.19
CA LEU A 34 15.81 -2.51 -10.63
C LEU A 34 17.23 -2.45 -10.05
N ASN A 35 17.45 -3.11 -8.91
CA ASN A 35 18.70 -3.05 -8.14
C ASN A 35 19.18 -1.60 -7.92
N ASP A 36 18.24 -0.68 -7.75
CA ASP A 36 18.52 0.75 -7.60
C ASP A 36 18.96 1.11 -6.16
N LEU A 37 18.73 0.21 -5.20
CA LEU A 37 19.26 0.28 -3.84
C LEU A 37 20.79 0.36 -3.80
N SER A 38 21.49 -0.13 -4.84
CA SER A 38 22.95 -0.02 -4.92
C SER A 38 23.44 1.43 -5.12
N ARG A 39 22.54 2.35 -5.48
CA ARG A 39 22.82 3.77 -5.70
C ARG A 39 22.58 4.62 -4.46
N VAL A 40 22.11 4.02 -3.36
CA VAL A 40 21.87 4.72 -2.10
C VAL A 40 23.22 5.12 -1.48
N ASN A 41 23.44 6.44 -1.38
CA ASN A 41 24.72 7.00 -0.90
C ASN A 41 24.86 7.04 0.64
N TYR A 42 23.87 6.55 1.38
CA TYR A 42 23.85 6.52 2.85
C TYR A 42 23.58 5.10 3.36
N SER A 43 23.53 4.93 4.69
CA SER A 43 23.31 3.61 5.30
C SER A 43 22.04 2.94 4.76
N ILE A 44 22.22 1.82 4.06
CA ILE A 44 21.11 1.05 3.48
C ILE A 44 20.11 0.60 4.55
N ASN A 45 20.59 0.24 5.74
CA ASN A 45 19.74 -0.14 6.85
C ASN A 45 18.83 1.02 7.30
N LEU A 46 19.37 2.24 7.34
CA LEU A 46 18.60 3.43 7.68
C LEU A 46 17.56 3.74 6.60
N PHE A 47 17.94 3.63 5.32
CA PHE A 47 17.00 3.78 4.20
C PHE A 47 15.82 2.81 4.31
N LEU A 48 16.11 1.52 4.48
CA LEU A 48 15.11 0.47 4.58
C LEU A 48 14.16 0.68 5.77
N VAL A 49 14.66 1.19 6.90
CA VAL A 49 13.81 1.57 8.04
C VAL A 49 12.86 2.71 7.68
N PHE A 50 13.33 3.75 7.00
CA PHE A 50 12.46 4.85 6.57
C PHE A 50 11.41 4.40 5.56
N VAL A 51 11.81 3.58 4.59
CA VAL A 51 10.88 2.95 3.64
C VAL A 51 9.85 2.11 4.39
N ALA A 52 10.26 1.29 5.36
CA ALA A 52 9.34 0.50 6.18
C ALA A 52 8.32 1.38 6.93
N VAL A 53 8.75 2.50 7.52
CA VAL A 53 7.85 3.45 8.19
C VAL A 53 6.84 4.06 7.20
N ILE A 54 7.29 4.45 6.01
CA ILE A 54 6.41 4.99 4.95
C ILE A 54 5.36 3.94 4.55
N TYR A 55 5.77 2.71 4.26
CA TYR A 55 4.86 1.63 3.90
C TYR A 55 3.91 1.22 5.02
N PHE A 56 4.35 1.32 6.28
CA PHE A 56 3.51 1.08 7.45
C PHE A 56 2.34 2.08 7.51
N VAL A 57 2.61 3.37 7.26
CA VAL A 57 1.59 4.42 7.18
C VAL A 57 0.69 4.25 5.95
N ILE A 58 1.28 3.99 4.78
CA ILE A 58 0.52 3.76 3.54
C ILE A 58 -0.47 2.60 3.71
N ALA A 59 0.01 1.47 4.25
CA ALA A 59 -0.84 0.30 4.51
C ALA A 59 -1.96 0.62 5.51
N PHE A 60 -1.68 1.46 6.51
CA PHE A 60 -2.71 1.91 7.46
C PHE A 60 -3.79 2.70 6.74
N VAL A 61 -3.41 3.71 5.95
CA VAL A 61 -4.34 4.55 5.20
C VAL A 61 -5.17 3.70 4.22
N LEU A 62 -4.54 2.82 3.45
CA LEU A 62 -5.24 1.92 2.54
C LEU A 62 -6.26 1.05 3.27
N THR A 63 -5.85 0.40 4.36
CA THR A 63 -6.72 -0.48 5.15
C THR A 63 -7.85 0.31 5.80
N PHE A 64 -7.55 1.48 6.36
CA PHE A 64 -8.51 2.38 6.99
C PHE A 64 -9.56 2.87 6.00
N LEU A 65 -9.14 3.42 4.87
CA LEU A 65 -10.06 3.89 3.84
C LEU A 65 -10.86 2.73 3.27
N THR A 66 -10.24 1.57 3.04
CA THR A 66 -10.93 0.37 2.56
C THR A 66 -11.88 -0.22 3.61
N HIS A 67 -11.77 0.12 4.90
CA HIS A 67 -12.69 -0.35 5.94
C HIS A 67 -13.83 0.65 6.18
N PHE A 68 -13.50 1.94 6.29
CA PHE A 68 -14.40 3.00 6.76
C PHE A 68 -14.94 3.92 5.68
N LEU A 69 -14.07 4.35 4.75
CA LEU A 69 -14.50 5.28 3.72
C LEU A 69 -15.17 4.50 2.57
N ILE A 70 -16.20 5.10 2.01
CA ILE A 70 -16.82 4.72 0.73
C ILE A 70 -17.83 3.56 0.80
N GLN A 71 -19.12 3.94 0.68
CA GLN A 71 -20.26 3.04 0.49
C GLN A 71 -20.56 2.73 -0.99
N PHE A 72 -19.73 3.20 -1.94
CA PHE A 72 -19.98 3.04 -3.38
C PHE A 72 -19.95 1.56 -3.85
N ASN A 73 -19.38 0.64 -3.06
CA ASN A 73 -19.39 -0.79 -3.37
C ASN A 73 -19.46 -1.66 -2.10
N LYS A 74 -20.30 -2.70 -2.13
CA LYS A 74 -20.37 -3.71 -1.05
C LYS A 74 -19.13 -4.61 -1.02
N ASN A 75 -18.43 -4.76 -2.15
CA ASN A 75 -17.25 -5.61 -2.26
C ASN A 75 -15.99 -4.84 -1.83
N LYS A 76 -15.43 -5.22 -0.67
CA LYS A 76 -14.22 -4.61 -0.09
C LYS A 76 -12.99 -4.73 -0.99
N ILE A 77 -12.89 -5.78 -1.81
CA ILE A 77 -11.77 -6.00 -2.73
C ILE A 77 -11.78 -4.95 -3.85
N LYS A 78 -12.93 -4.78 -4.51
CA LYS A 78 -13.10 -3.73 -5.54
C LYS A 78 -12.88 -2.34 -4.94
N ARG A 79 -13.39 -2.11 -3.73
CA ARG A 79 -13.18 -0.85 -3.00
C ARG A 79 -11.69 -0.58 -2.78
N GLY A 80 -10.94 -1.57 -2.30
CA GLY A 80 -9.50 -1.47 -2.10
C GLY A 80 -8.76 -1.11 -3.38
N LEU A 81 -9.08 -1.77 -4.51
CA LEU A 81 -8.53 -1.45 -5.82
C LEU A 81 -8.76 0.02 -6.21
N PHE A 82 -10.00 0.51 -6.14
CA PHE A 82 -10.35 1.88 -6.53
C PHE A 82 -9.77 2.95 -5.60
N ILE A 83 -9.48 2.62 -4.34
CA ILE A 83 -8.78 3.51 -3.40
C ILE A 83 -7.27 3.48 -3.65
N GLY A 84 -6.72 2.31 -3.99
CA GLY A 84 -5.30 2.13 -4.26
C GLY A 84 -4.78 2.98 -5.42
N ILE A 85 -5.54 3.05 -6.53
CA ILE A 85 -5.16 3.82 -7.71
C ILE A 85 -4.86 5.30 -7.39
N PRO A 86 -5.80 6.11 -6.84
CA PRO A 86 -5.53 7.51 -6.55
C PRO A 86 -4.48 7.70 -5.45
N ILE A 87 -4.36 6.76 -4.51
CA ILE A 87 -3.27 6.78 -3.51
C ILE A 87 -1.90 6.59 -4.18
N GLY A 88 -1.78 5.67 -5.13
CA GLY A 88 -0.56 5.47 -5.90
C GLY A 88 -0.13 6.72 -6.65
N VAL A 89 -1.07 7.35 -7.36
CA VAL A 89 -0.81 8.65 -8.01
C VAL A 89 -0.36 9.70 -7.00
N PHE A 90 -1.06 9.82 -5.87
CA PHE A 90 -0.73 10.82 -4.85
C PHE A 90 0.66 10.62 -4.25
N ILE A 91 1.04 9.39 -3.89
CA ILE A 91 2.36 9.06 -3.35
C ILE A 91 3.45 9.39 -4.37
N TYR A 92 3.25 9.02 -5.64
CA TYR A 92 4.20 9.33 -6.71
C TYR A 92 4.37 10.84 -6.88
N LEU A 93 3.27 11.61 -6.89
CA LEU A 93 3.34 13.07 -7.01
C LEU A 93 4.14 13.70 -5.87
N VAL A 94 3.98 13.21 -4.64
CA VAL A 94 4.79 13.67 -3.50
C VAL A 94 6.26 13.35 -3.75
N ALA A 95 6.61 12.09 -4.05
CA ALA A 95 7.99 11.69 -4.30
C ALA A 95 8.64 12.51 -5.43
N PHE A 96 7.91 12.71 -6.52
CA PHE A 96 8.36 13.47 -7.69
C PHE A 96 8.62 14.95 -7.36
N VAL A 97 7.69 15.61 -6.65
CA VAL A 97 7.84 17.03 -6.26
C VAL A 97 9.03 17.24 -5.30
N PHE A 98 9.29 16.27 -4.42
CA PHE A 98 10.44 16.32 -3.52
C PHE A 98 11.76 15.87 -4.17
N GLY A 99 11.76 15.53 -5.47
CA GLY A 99 12.95 15.10 -6.19
C GLY A 99 13.50 13.75 -5.72
N ILE A 100 12.65 12.92 -5.10
CA ILE A 100 13.03 11.58 -4.66
C ILE A 100 13.05 10.69 -5.90
N SER A 101 14.25 10.43 -6.44
CA SER A 101 14.45 9.54 -7.58
C SER A 101 15.78 8.78 -7.45
N PHE A 102 15.81 7.56 -7.99
CA PHE A 102 17.03 6.76 -8.12
C PHE A 102 17.81 7.06 -9.41
N TYR A 103 17.30 7.98 -10.25
CA TYR A 103 17.92 8.40 -11.50
C TYR A 103 18.55 9.78 -11.35
N SER A 104 19.79 9.93 -11.83
CA SER A 104 20.49 11.22 -11.82
C SER A 104 19.89 12.23 -12.80
N ASP A 105 19.44 11.75 -13.96
CA ASP A 105 18.73 12.53 -14.98
C ASP A 105 17.43 11.79 -15.37
N PRO A 106 16.28 12.12 -14.74
CA PRO A 106 15.02 11.44 -15.02
C PRO A 106 14.54 11.77 -16.45
N THR A 107 14.32 10.73 -17.26
CA THR A 107 13.65 10.86 -18.56
C THR A 107 12.14 10.68 -18.38
N ILE A 108 11.37 11.02 -19.41
CA ILE A 108 9.91 10.79 -19.42
C ILE A 108 9.58 9.30 -19.21
N ASP A 109 10.40 8.40 -19.74
CA ASP A 109 10.21 6.95 -19.58
C ASP A 109 10.35 6.51 -18.12
N HIS A 110 11.33 7.05 -17.38
CA HIS A 110 11.49 6.79 -15.96
C HIS A 110 10.28 7.27 -15.16
N ILE A 111 9.77 8.47 -15.47
CA ILE A 111 8.60 9.06 -14.81
C ILE A 111 7.36 8.17 -15.02
N ILE A 112 7.12 7.72 -16.25
CA ILE A 112 5.96 6.88 -16.58
C ILE A 112 6.08 5.52 -15.89
N LEU A 113 7.27 4.91 -15.88
CA LEU A 113 7.51 3.63 -15.23
C LEU A 113 7.25 3.72 -13.72
N ASP A 114 7.83 4.71 -13.04
CA ASP A 114 7.70 4.88 -11.60
C ASP A 114 6.26 5.21 -11.20
N LEU A 115 5.57 6.08 -11.95
CA LEU A 115 4.14 6.37 -11.73
C LEU A 115 3.28 5.13 -11.92
N THR A 116 3.51 4.38 -13.00
CA THR A 116 2.75 3.16 -13.31
C THR A 116 2.97 2.13 -12.21
N TRP A 117 4.21 1.94 -11.77
CA TRP A 117 4.53 1.04 -10.67
C TRP A 117 3.84 1.48 -9.38
N GLN A 118 3.89 2.76 -9.03
CA GLN A 118 3.24 3.26 -7.82
C GLN A 118 1.72 3.05 -7.86
N VAL A 119 1.07 3.21 -9.01
CA VAL A 119 -0.35 2.91 -9.17
C VAL A 119 -0.64 1.42 -9.01
N VAL A 120 0.14 0.55 -9.67
CA VAL A 120 -0.02 -0.91 -9.61
C VAL A 120 0.19 -1.42 -8.18
N GLU A 121 1.25 -0.98 -7.52
CA GLU A 121 1.61 -1.39 -6.17
C GLU A 121 0.50 -1.04 -5.18
N GLN A 122 -0.01 0.19 -5.21
CA GLN A 122 -1.05 0.63 -4.28
C GLN A 122 -2.42 0.01 -4.60
N ALA A 123 -2.71 -0.26 -5.89
CA ALA A 123 -3.86 -1.05 -6.30
C ALA A 123 -3.82 -2.48 -5.74
N LEU A 124 -2.67 -3.15 -5.83
CA LEU A 124 -2.47 -4.48 -5.25
C LEU A 124 -2.56 -4.47 -3.73
N GLY A 125 -1.94 -3.50 -3.06
CA GLY A 125 -2.07 -3.31 -1.61
C GLY A 125 -3.52 -3.12 -1.17
N GLY A 126 -4.29 -2.32 -1.91
CA GLY A 126 -5.72 -2.14 -1.68
C GLY A 126 -6.51 -3.44 -1.84
N ILE A 127 -6.24 -4.23 -2.88
CA ILE A 127 -6.85 -5.56 -3.05
C ILE A 127 -6.56 -6.46 -1.86
N VAL A 128 -5.29 -6.54 -1.43
CA VAL A 128 -4.86 -7.36 -0.28
C VAL A 128 -5.59 -6.92 0.99
N ALA A 129 -5.63 -5.63 1.29
CA ALA A 129 -6.39 -5.10 2.42
C ALA A 129 -7.87 -5.49 2.34
N GLY A 130 -8.49 -5.36 1.17
CA GLY A 130 -9.89 -5.72 0.95
C GLY A 130 -10.18 -7.21 1.16
N VAL A 131 -9.28 -8.08 0.70
CA VAL A 131 -9.37 -9.54 0.90
C VAL A 131 -9.26 -9.88 2.39
N LEU A 132 -8.24 -9.37 3.07
CA LEU A 132 -7.99 -9.65 4.48
C LEU A 132 -9.11 -9.14 5.39
N LEU A 133 -9.67 -7.96 5.10
CA LEU A 133 -10.83 -7.43 5.80
C LEU A 133 -12.09 -8.25 5.53
N THR A 134 -12.19 -8.92 4.38
CA THR A 134 -13.33 -9.80 4.07
C THR A 134 -13.20 -11.13 4.83
N ILE A 135 -12.00 -11.72 4.84
CA ILE A 135 -11.69 -12.94 5.59
C ILE A 135 -11.89 -12.71 7.09
N SER A 136 -11.43 -11.57 7.60
CA SER A 136 -11.56 -11.22 9.03
C SER A 136 -13.02 -11.11 9.46
N ASP A 137 -13.88 -10.49 8.65
CA ASP A 137 -15.31 -10.40 8.94
C ASP A 137 -15.98 -11.78 8.91
N MET A 138 -15.62 -12.63 7.95
CA MET A 138 -16.14 -14.01 7.86
C MET A 138 -15.71 -14.88 9.05
N SER A 139 -14.49 -14.69 9.56
CA SER A 139 -14.02 -15.39 10.76
C SER A 139 -14.77 -14.93 12.01
N ALA A 140 -15.02 -13.63 12.14
CA ALA A 140 -15.76 -13.08 13.28
C ALA A 140 -17.21 -13.58 13.30
N SER A 141 -17.89 -13.66 12.14
CA SER A 141 -19.27 -14.15 12.06
C SER A 141 -19.40 -15.64 12.38
N ARG A 142 -18.34 -16.45 12.18
CA ARG A 142 -18.35 -17.88 12.54
C ARG A 142 -18.20 -18.13 14.04
N GLN A 143 -17.61 -17.20 14.79
CA GLN A 143 -17.39 -17.34 16.24
C GLN A 143 -18.61 -16.91 17.07
N SER A 144 -19.59 -16.27 16.45
CA SER A 144 -20.81 -15.78 17.09
C SER A 144 -22.03 -16.71 16.91
N ILE A 145 -21.83 -17.90 16.34
CA ILE A 145 -22.83 -18.97 16.19
C ILE A 145 -22.49 -20.07 17.20
#